data_AF-A0A954CGU3-F1
#
_entry.id   AF-A0A954CGU3-F1
#
_cell.length_a   1.000
_cell.length_b   1.000
_cell.length_c   1.000
_cell.angle_alpha   90.00
_cell.angle_beta   90.00
_cell.angle_gamma   90.00
#
_symmetry.space_group_name_H-M   'P 1'
#
loop_
_entity.id
_entity.type
_entity.pdbx_description
1 polymer ?
#
loop_
_entity_poly.entity_id
_entity_poly.type
_entity_poly.pdbx_seq_one_letter_code
_entity_poly.pdbx_strand_id
1 'polypeptide(L)'
;MRAFASVMCLVLVVVGHASVVAQDAPDDPDLPQVDTTDTTIKSYTDGKSLAPYAVAIHEDPKPGQYWEVGSDSFDIKTTNRWQVSRIDGDVALLEQRVSMSAEMFKSDYVLGYRVDLKPERGAPSVTKAWIGKPGGKPQVIQIAKMPAVAAPDTEAEDDTPNDEGQPFEALELAGTTWKGRLYTHEFDDMTTKIWVVENGWFDRIAKTTAGDEFEQKLQSFGYDAEPLMLWTETWQEAGADDGAEKEATEKTGEETP
;
A
#
# COMPACT_ATOMS: atom_id res chain seq x y z
N MET A 1 7.26 -9.52 20.81
CA MET A 1 6.38 -8.34 20.73
C MET A 1 6.94 -7.42 19.66
N ARG A 2 6.25 -7.28 18.52
CA ARG A 2 6.72 -6.58 17.33
C ARG A 2 5.60 -5.66 16.81
N ALA A 3 6.03 -4.47 16.39
CA ALA A 3 5.41 -3.56 15.42
C ALA A 3 4.11 -2.83 15.81
N PHE A 4 4.26 -1.61 16.35
CA PHE A 4 3.28 -0.53 16.18
C PHE A 4 3.99 0.69 15.57
N ALA A 5 4.09 0.69 14.24
CA ALA A 5 4.45 1.87 13.46
C ALA A 5 3.75 1.89 12.09
N SER A 6 3.22 0.75 11.61
CA SER A 6 2.56 0.66 10.29
C SER A 6 1.10 1.12 10.26
N VAL A 7 0.41 1.19 11.40
CA VAL A 7 -1.05 1.45 11.42
C VAL A 7 -1.39 2.88 10.96
N MET A 8 -0.51 3.86 11.16
CA MET A 8 -0.72 5.23 10.65
C MET A 8 -0.54 5.35 9.13
N CYS A 9 0.19 4.45 8.46
CA CYS A 9 0.39 4.56 7.02
C CYS A 9 -0.85 4.18 6.20
N LEU A 10 -1.70 3.27 6.68
CA LEU A 10 -2.86 2.80 5.89
C LEU A 10 -3.96 3.87 5.77
N VAL A 11 -4.20 4.65 6.83
CA VAL A 11 -5.21 5.72 6.86
C VAL A 11 -4.77 6.93 6.03
N LEU A 12 -3.48 7.27 6.04
CA LEU A 12 -2.93 8.42 5.31
C LEU A 12 -2.87 8.24 3.78
N VAL A 13 -2.72 7.00 3.28
CA VAL A 13 -2.61 6.76 1.83
C VAL A 13 -3.93 7.05 1.10
N VAL A 14 -5.09 6.80 1.72
CA VAL A 14 -6.40 7.07 1.08
C VAL A 14 -6.74 8.55 1.10
N VAL A 15 -6.50 9.25 2.21
CA VAL A 15 -6.78 10.69 2.36
C VAL A 15 -5.85 11.53 1.48
N GLY A 16 -4.56 11.17 1.38
CA GLY A 16 -3.58 11.91 0.58
C GLY A 16 -3.84 11.89 -0.94
N HIS A 17 -4.49 10.86 -1.49
CA HIS A 17 -4.79 10.77 -2.92
C HIS A 17 -6.03 11.59 -3.33
N ALA A 18 -7.03 11.73 -2.45
CA ALA A 18 -8.24 12.49 -2.73
C ALA A 18 -7.98 14.01 -2.79
N SER A 19 -7.08 14.53 -1.95
CA SER A 19 -6.84 15.98 -1.84
C SER A 19 -6.15 16.61 -3.07
N VAL A 20 -5.47 15.81 -3.91
CA VAL A 20 -4.73 16.35 -5.07
C VAL A 20 -5.65 16.57 -6.28
N VAL A 21 -6.83 15.96 -6.32
CA VAL A 21 -7.68 15.90 -7.54
C VAL A 21 -8.90 16.84 -7.46
N ALA A 22 -9.30 17.30 -6.27
CA ALA A 22 -10.61 17.91 -6.05
C ALA A 22 -10.69 19.45 -6.19
N GLN A 23 -9.62 20.16 -6.61
CA GLN A 23 -9.60 21.63 -6.45
C GLN A 23 -10.37 22.47 -7.48
N ASP A 24 -10.93 21.94 -8.58
CA ASP A 24 -11.50 22.80 -9.64
C ASP A 24 -12.67 22.18 -10.47
N ALA A 25 -13.43 21.22 -9.94
CA ALA A 25 -14.45 20.55 -10.74
C ALA A 25 -15.87 21.16 -10.57
N PRO A 26 -16.63 21.39 -11.65
CA PRO A 26 -17.96 22.01 -11.62
C PRO A 26 -19.08 21.07 -11.14
N ASP A 27 -20.02 21.60 -10.35
CA ASP A 27 -21.21 20.93 -9.80
C ASP A 27 -22.29 20.61 -10.87
N ASP A 28 -22.00 19.71 -11.81
CA ASP A 28 -23.00 19.16 -12.74
C ASP A 28 -23.01 17.62 -12.68
N PRO A 29 -24.03 16.99 -12.06
CA PRO A 29 -24.11 15.54 -11.86
C PRO A 29 -24.31 14.73 -13.15
N ASP A 30 -24.58 15.39 -14.29
CA ASP A 30 -24.74 14.73 -15.60
C ASP A 30 -23.43 14.69 -16.42
N LEU A 31 -22.32 15.21 -15.89
CA LEU A 31 -21.03 15.13 -16.57
C LEU A 31 -20.46 13.70 -16.49
N PRO A 32 -19.93 13.15 -17.59
CA PRO A 32 -19.26 11.86 -17.56
C PRO A 32 -18.05 11.93 -16.62
N GLN A 33 -17.96 10.98 -15.68
CA GLN A 33 -16.81 10.83 -14.79
C GLN A 33 -15.49 10.88 -15.57
N VAL A 34 -14.58 11.72 -15.10
CA VAL A 34 -13.22 11.80 -15.65
C VAL A 34 -12.43 10.58 -15.19
N ASP A 35 -11.95 9.77 -16.13
CA ASP A 35 -11.05 8.67 -15.84
C ASP A 35 -9.62 9.20 -15.65
N THR A 36 -9.13 9.13 -14.42
CA THR A 36 -7.82 9.62 -14.01
C THR A 36 -6.76 8.51 -13.95
N THR A 37 -7.09 7.30 -14.40
CA THR A 37 -6.19 6.13 -14.34
C THR A 37 -4.86 6.39 -15.05
N ASP A 38 -4.90 6.88 -16.29
CA ASP A 38 -3.68 7.15 -17.07
C ASP A 38 -2.84 8.28 -16.46
N THR A 39 -3.50 9.31 -15.92
CA THR A 39 -2.83 10.40 -15.19
C THR A 39 -2.14 9.89 -13.93
N THR A 40 -2.79 8.98 -13.20
CA THR A 40 -2.23 8.34 -12.00
C THR A 40 -1.02 7.49 -12.35
N ILE A 41 -1.15 6.62 -13.36
CA ILE A 41 -0.05 5.81 -13.89
C ILE A 41 1.13 6.70 -14.27
N LYS A 42 0.87 7.78 -15.00
CA LYS A 42 1.88 8.75 -15.40
C LYS A 42 2.59 9.39 -14.22
N SER A 43 1.88 9.74 -13.16
CA SER A 43 2.47 10.32 -11.94
C SER A 43 3.52 9.40 -11.31
N TYR A 44 3.24 8.10 -11.24
CA TYR A 44 4.20 7.12 -10.73
C TYR A 44 5.37 6.87 -11.69
N THR A 45 5.11 6.75 -13.00
CA THR A 45 6.18 6.49 -13.98
C THR A 45 7.11 7.70 -14.16
N ASP A 46 6.61 8.91 -13.99
CA ASP A 46 7.40 10.14 -14.00
C ASP A 46 8.14 10.39 -12.66
N GLY A 47 7.91 9.55 -11.63
CA GLY A 47 8.53 9.69 -10.30
C GLY A 47 7.95 10.81 -9.42
N LYS A 48 6.79 11.39 -9.79
CA LYS A 48 6.07 12.35 -8.94
C LYS A 48 5.37 11.65 -7.76
N SER A 49 4.93 10.43 -7.98
CA SER A 49 4.43 9.50 -6.96
C SER A 49 5.41 8.34 -6.80
N LEU A 50 5.59 7.85 -5.58
CA LEU A 50 6.55 6.78 -5.26
C LEU A 50 5.83 5.63 -4.58
N ALA A 51 6.25 4.40 -4.90
CA ALA A 51 5.80 3.20 -4.18
C ALA A 51 6.33 3.20 -2.73
N PRO A 52 5.61 2.60 -1.76
CA PRO A 52 6.12 2.44 -0.41
C PRO A 52 7.37 1.54 -0.38
N TYR A 53 8.28 1.82 0.54
CA TYR A 53 9.50 1.02 0.77
C TYR A 53 9.23 -0.27 1.55
N ALA A 54 8.07 -0.37 2.19
CA ALA A 54 7.62 -1.56 2.91
C ALA A 54 6.13 -1.75 2.71
N VAL A 55 5.72 -3.01 2.59
CA VAL A 55 4.32 -3.43 2.67
C VAL A 55 4.21 -4.49 3.75
N ALA A 56 3.12 -4.45 4.52
CA ALA A 56 2.79 -5.53 5.44
C ALA A 56 2.57 -6.82 4.61
N ILE A 57 2.87 -7.98 5.19
CA ILE A 57 2.55 -9.28 4.59
C ILE A 57 2.14 -10.26 5.68
N HIS A 58 1.22 -11.17 5.35
CA HIS A 58 0.87 -12.28 6.22
C HIS A 58 2.12 -13.11 6.57
N GLU A 59 2.15 -13.71 7.77
CA GLU A 59 3.30 -14.51 8.23
C GLU A 59 3.52 -15.77 7.39
N ASP A 60 2.44 -16.29 6.80
CA ASP A 60 2.45 -17.41 5.87
C ASP A 60 1.62 -17.05 4.61
N PRO A 61 2.19 -16.25 3.69
CA PRO A 61 1.48 -15.86 2.47
C PRO A 61 1.35 -17.07 1.55
N LYS A 62 0.24 -17.17 0.79
CA LYS A 62 0.02 -18.23 -0.21
C LYS A 62 -0.29 -17.64 -1.58
N PRO A 63 0.19 -18.22 -2.70
CA PRO A 63 -0.25 -17.79 -4.03
C PRO A 63 -1.77 -17.87 -4.17
N GLY A 64 -2.38 -16.90 -4.85
CA GLY A 64 -3.83 -16.79 -5.02
C GLY A 64 -4.57 -16.21 -3.81
N GLN A 65 -3.89 -16.01 -2.68
CA GLN A 65 -4.48 -15.35 -1.52
C GLN A 65 -4.83 -13.90 -1.83
N TYR A 66 -6.05 -13.47 -1.49
CA TYR A 66 -6.49 -12.09 -1.66
C TYR A 66 -7.36 -11.61 -0.50
N TRP A 67 -7.41 -10.29 -0.34
CA TRP A 67 -8.34 -9.58 0.53
C TRP A 67 -8.70 -8.24 -0.10
N GLU A 68 -9.95 -7.86 0.09
CA GLU A 68 -10.51 -6.64 -0.49
C GLU A 68 -11.12 -5.81 0.61
N VAL A 69 -10.67 -4.58 0.69
CA VAL A 69 -11.13 -3.62 1.69
C VAL A 69 -11.81 -2.49 0.95
N GLY A 70 -13.03 -2.17 1.36
CA GLY A 70 -13.77 -1.03 0.83
C GLY A 70 -13.89 0.09 1.84
N SER A 71 -13.95 1.32 1.35
CA SER A 71 -14.37 2.49 2.10
C SER A 71 -15.40 3.29 1.30
N ASP A 72 -16.31 3.91 2.04
CA ASP A 72 -17.23 4.93 1.53
C ASP A 72 -17.04 6.14 2.45
N SER A 73 -16.43 7.20 1.93
CA SER A 73 -16.05 8.37 2.74
C SER A 73 -16.01 9.60 1.87
N PHE A 74 -16.62 10.70 2.35
CA PHE A 74 -16.68 11.97 1.62
C PHE A 74 -17.20 11.83 0.17
N ASP A 75 -18.23 11.00 -0.04
CA ASP A 75 -18.79 10.66 -1.35
C ASP A 75 -17.81 9.97 -2.34
N ILE A 76 -16.69 9.47 -1.81
CA ILE A 76 -15.69 8.69 -2.53
C ILE A 76 -15.76 7.23 -2.10
N LYS A 77 -16.09 6.37 -3.06
CA LYS A 77 -16.03 4.93 -2.90
C LYS A 77 -14.66 4.44 -3.33
N THR A 78 -13.95 3.78 -2.43
CA THR A 78 -12.67 3.16 -2.73
C THR A 78 -12.74 1.68 -2.45
N THR A 79 -12.24 0.87 -3.38
CA THR A 79 -11.96 -0.54 -3.20
C THR A 79 -10.47 -0.75 -3.34
N ASN A 80 -9.87 -1.33 -2.31
CA ASN A 80 -8.46 -1.65 -2.24
C ASN A 80 -8.33 -3.17 -2.12
N ARG A 81 -8.04 -3.81 -3.26
CA ARG A 81 -7.85 -5.25 -3.33
C ARG A 81 -6.37 -5.54 -3.36
N TRP A 82 -5.92 -6.35 -2.43
CA TRP A 82 -4.58 -6.86 -2.44
C TRP A 82 -4.57 -8.37 -2.66
N GLN A 83 -3.49 -8.87 -3.26
CA GLN A 83 -3.32 -10.30 -3.47
C GLN A 83 -1.85 -10.71 -3.61
N VAL A 84 -1.59 -11.97 -3.31
CA VAL A 84 -0.31 -12.64 -3.55
C VAL A 84 -0.40 -13.34 -4.91
N SER A 85 0.21 -12.77 -5.93
CA SER A 85 0.18 -13.35 -7.28
C SER A 85 1.15 -14.51 -7.43
N ARG A 86 2.29 -14.48 -6.72
CA ARG A 86 3.31 -15.53 -6.76
C ARG A 86 4.18 -15.52 -5.51
N ILE A 87 4.74 -16.68 -5.17
CA ILE A 87 5.81 -16.84 -4.18
C ILE A 87 6.95 -17.65 -4.81
N ASP A 88 8.18 -17.24 -4.56
CA ASP A 88 9.41 -17.91 -5.00
C ASP A 88 10.48 -17.79 -3.92
N GLY A 89 10.71 -18.88 -3.19
CA GLY A 89 11.58 -18.90 -2.02
C GLY A 89 11.13 -17.89 -0.95
N ASP A 90 12.04 -17.01 -0.56
CA ASP A 90 11.79 -15.94 0.43
C ASP A 90 11.28 -14.64 -0.22
N VAL A 91 10.76 -14.69 -1.45
CA VAL A 91 10.22 -13.52 -2.16
C VAL A 91 8.76 -13.76 -2.56
N ALA A 92 7.93 -12.74 -2.37
CA ALA A 92 6.56 -12.70 -2.89
C ALA A 92 6.40 -11.61 -3.95
N LEU A 93 5.52 -11.87 -4.91
CA LEU A 93 4.96 -10.86 -5.79
C LEU A 93 3.56 -10.52 -5.28
N LEU A 94 3.42 -9.28 -4.82
CA LEU A 94 2.16 -8.73 -4.31
C LEU A 94 1.58 -7.77 -5.33
N GLU A 95 0.26 -7.75 -5.45
CA GLU A 95 -0.47 -6.81 -6.28
C GLU A 95 -1.52 -6.10 -5.44
N GLN A 96 -1.66 -4.80 -5.65
CA GLN A 96 -2.67 -3.94 -5.04
C GLN A 96 -3.45 -3.24 -6.14
N ARG A 97 -4.71 -3.61 -6.36
CA ARG A 97 -5.64 -2.85 -7.18
C ARG A 97 -6.32 -1.79 -6.32
N VAL A 98 -6.18 -0.55 -6.75
CA VAL A 98 -6.87 0.59 -6.18
C VAL A 98 -7.91 1.05 -7.21
N SER A 99 -9.17 0.85 -6.85
CA SER A 99 -10.31 1.34 -7.61
C SER A 99 -10.99 2.44 -6.79
N MET A 100 -11.14 3.61 -7.38
CA MET A 100 -11.76 4.78 -6.76
C MET A 100 -12.87 5.30 -7.67
N SER A 101 -14.00 5.65 -7.10
CA SER A 101 -15.12 6.28 -7.78
C SER A 101 -15.71 7.37 -6.89
N ALA A 102 -15.73 8.59 -7.41
CA ALA A 102 -16.46 9.73 -6.86
C ALA A 102 -17.44 10.26 -7.92
N GLU A 103 -18.21 11.29 -7.59
CA GLU A 103 -19.17 11.89 -8.53
C GLU A 103 -18.50 12.30 -9.86
N MET A 104 -17.35 12.97 -9.79
CA MET A 104 -16.71 13.56 -10.98
C MET A 104 -15.49 12.81 -11.50
N PHE A 105 -14.95 11.86 -10.74
CA PHE A 105 -13.71 11.16 -11.12
C PHE A 105 -13.74 9.68 -10.77
N LYS A 106 -13.02 8.91 -11.57
CA LYS A 106 -12.71 7.50 -11.28
C LYS A 106 -11.23 7.21 -11.55
N SER A 107 -10.70 6.19 -10.89
CA SER A 107 -9.35 5.67 -11.14
C SER A 107 -9.34 4.17 -10.87
N ASP A 108 -8.68 3.39 -11.72
CA ASP A 108 -8.56 1.94 -11.56
C ASP A 108 -7.20 1.45 -12.05
N TYR A 109 -6.27 1.30 -11.11
CA TYR A 109 -4.89 0.90 -11.40
C TYR A 109 -4.41 -0.20 -10.45
N VAL A 110 -3.32 -0.86 -10.82
CA VAL A 110 -2.67 -1.90 -10.04
C VAL A 110 -1.24 -1.49 -9.74
N LEU A 111 -0.85 -1.54 -8.48
CA LEU A 111 0.54 -1.50 -8.03
C LEU A 111 1.03 -2.92 -7.83
N GLY A 112 2.22 -3.25 -8.33
CA GLY A 112 2.89 -4.52 -8.09
C GLY A 112 4.14 -4.32 -7.24
N TYR A 113 4.44 -5.26 -6.35
CA TYR A 113 5.58 -5.20 -5.44
C TYR A 113 6.32 -6.52 -5.39
N ARG A 114 7.65 -6.48 -5.54
CA ARG A 114 8.52 -7.59 -5.19
C ARG A 114 8.95 -7.43 -3.75
N VAL A 115 8.52 -8.34 -2.91
CA VAL A 115 8.62 -8.21 -1.46
C VAL A 115 9.49 -9.33 -0.91
N ASP A 116 10.54 -8.95 -0.18
CA ASP A 116 11.31 -9.87 0.65
C ASP A 116 10.46 -10.28 1.86
N LEU A 117 10.27 -11.59 2.05
CA LEU A 117 9.52 -12.17 3.16
C LEU A 117 10.35 -12.24 4.45
N LYS A 118 11.68 -12.08 4.34
CA LYS A 118 12.61 -12.10 5.48
C LYS A 118 13.58 -10.92 5.40
N PRO A 119 13.08 -9.66 5.35
CA PRO A 119 13.96 -8.51 5.31
C PRO A 119 14.77 -8.45 6.61
N GLU A 120 16.01 -7.98 6.50
CA GLU A 120 16.80 -7.66 7.69
C GLU A 120 16.06 -6.63 8.55
N ARG A 121 16.26 -6.68 9.87
CA ARG A 121 15.59 -5.75 10.79
C ARG A 121 15.96 -4.32 10.42
N GLY A 122 14.97 -3.50 10.10
CA GLY A 122 15.17 -2.11 9.72
C GLY A 122 15.58 -1.92 8.24
N ALA A 123 15.47 -2.95 7.41
CA ALA A 123 15.59 -2.85 5.96
C ALA A 123 14.19 -2.71 5.31
N PRO A 124 14.10 -2.08 4.12
CA PRO A 124 12.87 -2.08 3.33
C PRO A 124 12.49 -3.51 2.92
N SER A 125 11.20 -3.84 2.92
CA SER A 125 10.71 -5.13 2.41
C SER A 125 10.43 -5.10 0.90
N VAL A 126 10.18 -3.93 0.33
CA VAL A 126 9.93 -3.77 -1.12
C VAL A 126 11.24 -3.54 -1.86
N THR A 127 11.59 -4.45 -2.78
CA THR A 127 12.84 -4.39 -3.56
C THR A 127 12.65 -3.92 -5.00
N LYS A 128 11.45 -4.10 -5.55
CA LYS A 128 11.03 -3.57 -6.86
C LYS A 128 9.54 -3.25 -6.82
N ALA A 129 9.12 -2.26 -7.59
CA ALA A 129 7.73 -1.88 -7.71
C ALA A 129 7.33 -1.59 -9.17
N TRP A 130 6.06 -1.81 -9.47
CA TRP A 130 5.46 -1.58 -10.78
C TRP A 130 4.09 -0.93 -10.66
N ILE A 131 3.62 -0.33 -11.76
CA ILE A 131 2.24 0.13 -11.92
C ILE A 131 1.68 -0.29 -13.28
N GLY A 132 0.37 -0.51 -13.36
CA GLY A 132 -0.31 -0.79 -14.63
C GLY A 132 -1.83 -0.68 -14.50
N LYS A 133 -2.52 -0.90 -15.62
CA LYS A 133 -3.97 -1.14 -15.63
C LYS A 133 -4.25 -2.62 -15.30
N PRO A 134 -5.40 -2.97 -14.73
CA PRO A 134 -5.85 -4.36 -14.67
C PRO A 134 -5.81 -5.02 -16.06
N GLY A 135 -5.22 -6.21 -16.16
CA GLY A 135 -4.99 -6.92 -17.43
C GLY A 135 -3.98 -6.23 -18.36
N GLY A 136 -3.26 -5.22 -17.89
CA GLY A 136 -2.23 -4.50 -18.63
C GLY A 136 -0.82 -4.98 -18.31
N LYS A 137 0.16 -4.59 -19.13
CA LYS A 137 1.58 -4.83 -18.83
C LYS A 137 2.07 -3.89 -17.72
N PRO A 138 2.86 -4.38 -16.75
CA PRO A 138 3.43 -3.56 -15.69
C PRO A 138 4.52 -2.62 -16.22
N GLN A 139 4.63 -1.43 -15.64
CA GLN A 139 5.70 -0.45 -15.86
C GLN A 139 6.47 -0.24 -14.55
N VAL A 140 7.80 -0.24 -14.59
CA VAL A 140 8.64 -0.06 -13.40
C VAL A 140 8.44 1.35 -12.83
N ILE A 141 8.35 1.45 -11.50
CA ILE A 141 8.22 2.72 -10.79
C ILE A 141 9.25 2.83 -9.67
N GLN A 142 9.47 4.06 -9.21
CA GLN A 142 10.42 4.35 -8.13
C GLN A 142 9.81 4.02 -6.76
N ILE A 143 10.67 3.57 -5.84
CA ILE A 143 10.33 3.28 -4.45
C ILE A 143 10.79 4.45 -3.58
N ALA A 144 9.97 4.87 -2.62
CA ALA A 144 10.31 5.88 -1.64
C ALA A 144 11.56 5.47 -0.86
N LYS A 145 12.38 6.44 -0.44
CA LYS A 145 13.50 6.13 0.46
C LYS A 145 12.95 5.79 1.83
N MET A 146 13.50 4.75 2.45
CA MET A 146 13.26 4.51 3.87
C MET A 146 13.77 5.73 4.64
N PRO A 147 12.95 6.34 5.51
CA PRO A 147 13.41 7.43 6.35
C PRO A 147 14.55 6.93 7.22
N ALA A 148 15.59 7.75 7.39
CA ALA A 148 16.66 7.44 8.33
C ALA A 148 16.05 7.29 9.72
N VAL A 149 16.20 6.10 10.31
CA VAL A 149 15.78 5.88 11.70
C VAL A 149 16.70 6.77 12.54
N ALA A 150 16.17 7.85 13.10
CA ALA A 150 16.88 8.58 14.14
C ALA A 150 17.21 7.56 15.24
N ALA A 151 18.48 7.54 15.70
CA ALA A 151 18.81 6.79 16.90
C ALA A 151 17.81 7.22 17.97
N PRO A 152 17.21 6.27 18.73
CA PRO A 152 16.24 6.63 19.75
C PRO A 152 16.91 7.64 20.68
N ASP A 153 16.42 8.87 20.70
CA ASP A 153 16.77 9.81 21.76
C ASP A 153 16.36 9.10 23.05
N THR A 154 17.35 8.78 23.86
CA THR A 154 17.17 8.24 25.19
C THR A 154 16.29 9.23 25.96
N GLU A 155 15.13 8.76 26.42
CA GLU A 155 14.06 9.49 27.11
C GLU A 155 12.92 10.04 26.22
N ALA A 156 12.30 9.15 25.43
CA ALA A 156 10.85 9.27 25.25
C ALA A 156 10.19 8.70 26.50
N GLU A 157 9.53 9.55 27.29
CA GLU A 157 8.57 9.09 28.29
C GLU A 157 7.55 8.19 27.57
N ASP A 158 7.38 6.99 28.09
CA ASP A 158 6.51 5.96 27.56
C ASP A 158 5.05 6.36 27.85
N ASP A 159 4.58 7.37 27.13
CA ASP A 159 3.17 7.74 26.99
C ASP A 159 2.49 6.72 26.08
N THR A 160 2.70 5.42 26.33
CA THR A 160 2.00 4.34 25.65
C THR A 160 0.52 4.45 26.03
N PRO A 161 -0.37 4.84 25.10
CA PRO A 161 -1.80 4.82 25.35
C PRO A 161 -2.14 3.37 25.69
N ASN A 162 -2.76 3.15 26.86
CA ASN A 162 -3.12 1.86 27.44
C ASN A 162 -3.32 0.76 26.37
N ASP A 163 -2.26 -0.03 26.15
CA ASP A 163 -1.97 -0.84 24.95
C ASP A 163 -2.83 -2.12 24.84
N GLU A 164 -3.87 -2.23 25.67
CA GLU A 164 -4.72 -3.41 25.78
C GLU A 164 -6.07 -3.16 25.10
N GLY A 165 -6.08 -3.27 23.77
CA GLY A 165 -7.32 -3.25 22.99
C GLY A 165 -8.40 -4.20 23.57
N GLN A 166 -9.66 -3.78 23.54
CA GLN A 166 -10.79 -4.51 24.11
C GLN A 166 -11.09 -5.77 23.30
N PRO A 167 -11.22 -6.96 23.92
CA PRO A 167 -11.55 -8.17 23.17
C PRO A 167 -12.95 -8.09 22.55
N PHE A 168 -13.11 -8.63 21.35
CA PHE A 168 -14.40 -8.90 20.71
C PHE A 168 -14.43 -10.31 20.15
N GLU A 169 -15.61 -10.93 20.15
CA GLU A 169 -15.79 -12.32 19.72
C GLU A 169 -16.73 -12.49 18.51
N ALA A 170 -17.42 -11.43 18.09
CA ALA A 170 -18.48 -11.52 17.08
C ALA A 170 -18.57 -10.27 16.19
N LEU A 171 -17.52 -10.02 15.40
CA LEU A 171 -17.58 -9.05 14.30
C LEU A 171 -17.93 -9.76 13.00
N GLU A 172 -19.14 -9.56 12.50
CA GLU A 172 -19.60 -10.13 11.22
C GLU A 172 -19.12 -9.28 10.03
N LEU A 173 -18.20 -9.80 9.22
CA LEU A 173 -17.68 -9.14 8.01
C LEU A 173 -17.34 -10.17 6.94
N ALA A 174 -17.54 -9.80 5.67
CA ALA A 174 -17.21 -10.63 4.52
C ALA A 174 -17.81 -12.06 4.60
N GLY A 175 -19.01 -12.20 5.18
CA GLY A 175 -19.71 -13.48 5.31
C GLY A 175 -19.15 -14.42 6.38
N THR A 176 -18.32 -13.94 7.31
CA THR A 176 -17.79 -14.72 8.42
C THR A 176 -17.73 -13.93 9.73
N THR A 177 -17.62 -14.65 10.84
CA THR A 177 -17.49 -14.10 12.19
C THR A 177 -16.03 -14.00 12.59
N TRP A 178 -15.61 -12.80 12.97
CA TRP A 178 -14.27 -12.52 13.42
C TRP A 178 -14.21 -12.30 14.93
N LYS A 179 -13.05 -12.63 15.51
CA LYS A 179 -12.66 -12.30 16.88
C LYS A 179 -11.28 -11.64 16.92
N GLY A 180 -11.03 -10.87 17.98
CA GLY A 180 -9.76 -10.16 18.15
C GLY A 180 -9.85 -9.01 19.14
N ARG A 181 -9.13 -7.92 18.84
CA ARG A 181 -9.04 -6.73 19.69
C ARG A 181 -9.51 -5.47 18.97
N LEU A 182 -10.30 -4.68 19.67
CA LEU A 182 -10.72 -3.34 19.29
C LEU A 182 -9.82 -2.33 19.99
N TYR A 183 -9.08 -1.54 19.21
CA TYR A 183 -8.34 -0.39 19.72
C TYR A 183 -9.18 0.86 19.50
N THR A 184 -9.32 1.68 20.54
CA THR A 184 -10.01 2.97 20.49
C THR A 184 -8.99 4.06 20.79
N HIS A 185 -8.84 5.00 19.85
CA HIS A 185 -7.99 6.17 19.99
C HIS A 185 -8.88 7.40 20.02
N GLU A 186 -8.78 8.17 21.11
CA GLU A 186 -9.52 9.42 21.27
C GLU A 186 -8.58 10.59 20.95
N PHE A 187 -8.99 11.41 20.00
CA PHE A 187 -8.39 12.71 19.67
C PHE A 187 -9.37 13.82 20.07
N ASP A 188 -8.90 15.07 20.13
CA ASP A 188 -9.69 16.22 20.60
C ASP A 188 -11.03 16.41 19.85
N ASP A 189 -11.10 16.02 18.58
CA ASP A 189 -12.25 16.19 17.69
C ASP A 189 -12.78 14.88 17.08
N MET A 190 -12.13 13.75 17.33
CA MET A 190 -12.43 12.51 16.63
C MET A 190 -12.09 11.27 17.46
N THR A 191 -12.95 10.24 17.37
CA THR A 191 -12.63 8.90 17.86
C THR A 191 -12.32 7.98 16.69
N THR A 192 -11.14 7.36 16.70
CA THR A 192 -10.76 6.31 15.76
C THR A 192 -10.89 4.95 16.42
N LYS A 193 -11.51 3.99 15.74
CA LYS A 193 -11.65 2.60 16.18
C LYS A 193 -11.04 1.67 15.16
N ILE A 194 -10.25 0.71 15.62
CA ILE A 194 -9.52 -0.24 14.77
C ILE A 194 -9.80 -1.66 15.28
N TRP A 195 -10.43 -2.49 14.45
CA TRP A 195 -10.68 -3.89 14.75
C TRP A 195 -9.57 -4.74 14.16
N VAL A 196 -8.72 -5.27 15.03
CA VAL A 196 -7.62 -6.19 14.68
C VAL A 196 -8.07 -7.60 15.00
N VAL A 197 -8.09 -8.48 14.01
CA VAL A 197 -8.55 -9.87 14.14
C VAL A 197 -7.38 -10.81 14.44
N GLU A 198 -7.64 -11.94 15.11
CA GLU A 198 -6.57 -12.89 15.48
C GLU A 198 -5.91 -13.56 14.26
N ASN A 199 -6.72 -13.95 13.27
CA ASN A 199 -6.30 -14.70 12.09
C ASN A 199 -6.47 -13.88 10.78
N GLY A 200 -6.20 -12.58 10.85
CA GLY A 200 -6.35 -11.67 9.70
C GLY A 200 -5.17 -11.67 8.74
N TRP A 201 -5.45 -11.21 7.54
CA TRP A 201 -4.45 -10.89 6.52
C TRP A 201 -3.87 -9.48 6.77
N PHE A 202 -2.57 -9.28 6.54
CA PHE A 202 -1.90 -7.98 6.37
C PHE A 202 -2.24 -6.91 7.43
N ASP A 203 -1.40 -6.81 8.47
CA ASP A 203 -1.64 -6.06 9.73
C ASP A 203 -2.87 -6.50 10.54
N ARG A 204 -3.64 -7.47 10.01
CA ARG A 204 -4.81 -8.09 10.65
C ARG A 204 -5.96 -7.10 10.93
N ILE A 205 -5.96 -5.94 10.28
CA ILE A 205 -7.01 -4.93 10.42
C ILE A 205 -8.20 -5.35 9.56
N ALA A 206 -9.33 -5.67 10.18
CA ALA A 206 -10.56 -6.04 9.48
C ALA A 206 -11.51 -4.85 9.27
N LYS A 207 -11.42 -3.84 10.14
CA LYS A 207 -12.24 -2.63 10.07
C LYS A 207 -11.53 -1.45 10.75
N THR A 208 -11.73 -0.27 10.21
CA THR A 208 -11.37 1.01 10.82
C THR A 208 -12.54 1.98 10.68
N THR A 209 -12.82 2.76 11.71
CA THR A 209 -13.75 3.90 11.65
C THR A 209 -13.10 5.12 12.26
N ALA A 210 -13.41 6.30 11.73
CA ALA A 210 -12.96 7.57 12.29
C ALA A 210 -14.14 8.57 12.27
N GLY A 211 -14.68 8.87 13.45
CA GLY A 211 -15.94 9.61 13.57
C GLY A 211 -17.11 8.92 12.83
N ASP A 212 -18.07 9.73 12.38
CA ASP A 212 -19.20 9.29 11.54
C ASP A 212 -18.90 9.40 10.03
N GLU A 213 -17.72 9.94 9.67
CA GLU A 213 -17.39 10.35 8.30
C GLU A 213 -16.55 9.30 7.54
N PHE A 214 -15.90 8.39 8.28
CA PHE A 214 -15.00 7.39 7.69
C PHE A 214 -15.28 5.99 8.21
N GLU A 215 -15.52 5.07 7.27
CA GLU A 215 -15.51 3.63 7.51
C GLU A 215 -14.72 2.93 6.40
N GLN A 216 -13.77 2.09 6.82
CA GLN A 216 -13.05 1.16 5.97
C GLN A 216 -13.23 -0.26 6.53
N LYS A 217 -13.61 -1.23 5.70
CA LYS A 217 -13.86 -2.61 6.18
C LYS A 217 -13.54 -3.68 5.14
N LEU A 218 -13.19 -4.85 5.63
CA LEU A 218 -13.05 -6.07 4.83
C LEU A 218 -14.39 -6.39 4.14
N GLN A 219 -14.34 -6.49 2.81
CA GLN A 219 -15.48 -6.80 1.96
C GLN A 219 -15.44 -8.26 1.48
N SER A 220 -14.26 -8.74 1.09
CA SER A 220 -14.07 -10.12 0.61
C SER A 220 -12.64 -10.62 0.86
N PHE A 221 -12.44 -11.94 0.83
CA PHE A 221 -11.15 -12.60 0.95
C PHE A 221 -11.21 -14.02 0.35
N GLY A 222 -10.06 -14.60 -0.01
CA GLY A 222 -10.00 -15.96 -0.58
C GLY A 222 -8.60 -16.41 -1.00
N TYR A 223 -8.52 -17.48 -1.79
CA TYR A 223 -7.28 -18.20 -2.14
C TYR A 223 -7.12 -18.56 -3.63
N ASP A 224 -7.95 -17.99 -4.50
CA ASP A 224 -8.10 -18.29 -5.91
C ASP A 224 -7.97 -17.05 -6.82
N ALA A 225 -7.28 -16.02 -6.35
CA ALA A 225 -7.03 -14.82 -7.15
C ALA A 225 -6.05 -15.10 -8.29
N GLU A 226 -6.46 -14.74 -9.50
CA GLU A 226 -5.58 -14.66 -10.66
C GLU A 226 -4.78 -13.35 -10.65
N PRO A 227 -3.56 -13.32 -11.22
CA PRO A 227 -2.77 -12.10 -11.33
C PRO A 227 -3.54 -10.95 -11.99
N LEU A 228 -3.42 -9.75 -11.44
CA LEU A 228 -4.12 -8.56 -11.91
C LEU A 228 -3.39 -7.88 -13.07
N MET A 229 -2.07 -8.05 -13.19
CA MET A 229 -1.27 -7.57 -14.31
C MET A 229 -0.77 -8.71 -15.18
N LEU A 230 -0.53 -8.41 -16.46
CA LEU A 230 0.11 -9.31 -17.40
C LEU A 230 1.61 -9.36 -17.14
N TRP A 231 2.01 -10.18 -16.17
CA TRP A 231 3.41 -10.47 -15.91
C TRP A 231 4.01 -11.25 -17.09
N THR A 232 4.95 -10.64 -17.80
CA THR A 232 5.86 -11.40 -18.66
C THR A 232 6.76 -12.26 -17.77
N GLU A 233 7.17 -13.44 -18.23
CA GLU A 233 7.81 -14.51 -17.43
C GLU A 233 9.03 -14.08 -16.59
N THR A 234 9.61 -12.91 -16.84
CA THR A 234 10.77 -12.37 -16.13
C THR A 234 10.45 -11.13 -15.26
N TRP A 235 9.69 -11.32 -14.17
CA TRP A 235 9.75 -10.40 -13.01
C TRP A 235 11.15 -10.39 -12.35
N GLN A 236 12.00 -11.36 -12.72
CA GLN A 236 13.42 -11.45 -12.35
C GLN A 236 14.31 -10.48 -13.15
N GLU A 237 14.04 -10.19 -14.43
CA GLU A 237 15.00 -9.50 -15.34
C GLU A 237 14.72 -8.02 -15.63
N ALA A 238 13.68 -7.39 -15.08
CA ALA A 238 13.50 -5.94 -15.16
C ALA A 238 14.48 -5.20 -14.20
N GLY A 239 15.78 -5.42 -14.40
CA GLY A 239 16.89 -4.98 -13.55
C GLY A 239 18.22 -5.28 -14.20
N ALA A 240 18.42 -4.74 -15.40
CA ALA A 240 19.73 -4.57 -16.01
C ALA A 240 19.66 -3.31 -16.89
N ASP A 241 19.54 -2.16 -16.25
CA ASP A 241 20.09 -0.93 -16.82
C ASP A 241 20.87 -0.27 -15.69
N ASP A 242 22.09 -0.79 -15.49
CA ASP A 242 23.09 -0.16 -14.64
C ASP A 242 23.37 1.22 -15.22
N GLY A 243 22.79 2.24 -14.58
CA GLY A 243 23.31 3.60 -14.60
C GLY A 243 24.68 3.66 -13.93
N ALA A 244 25.64 2.89 -14.44
CA ALA A 244 27.04 3.12 -14.22
C ALA A 244 27.45 4.25 -15.17
N GLU A 245 27.39 5.49 -14.66
CA GLU A 245 28.15 6.59 -15.24
C GLU A 245 29.59 6.12 -15.43
N LYS A 246 29.97 5.92 -16.70
CA LYS A 246 31.37 5.83 -17.10
C LYS A 246 31.98 7.21 -16.88
N GLU A 247 32.60 7.43 -15.72
CA GLU A 247 33.67 8.42 -15.65
C GLU A 247 34.83 7.90 -16.49
N ALA A 248 34.93 8.48 -17.69
CA ALA A 248 36.09 8.36 -18.55
C ALA A 248 37.28 9.07 -17.86
N THR A 249 38.16 8.32 -17.21
CA THR A 249 39.50 8.81 -16.91
C THR A 249 40.35 8.67 -18.17
N GLU A 250 40.27 9.66 -19.05
CA GLU A 250 41.16 9.78 -20.20
C GLU A 250 42.54 10.27 -19.71
N LYS A 251 43.56 9.42 -19.93
CA LYS A 251 44.96 9.78 -19.79
C LYS A 251 45.33 10.83 -20.82
N THR A 252 45.88 11.96 -20.40
CA THR A 252 46.88 12.69 -21.17
C THR A 252 48.23 12.52 -20.50
N GLY A 253 49.11 11.78 -21.18
CA GLY A 253 50.54 11.81 -20.91
C GLY A 253 51.15 13.04 -21.56
N GLU A 254 52.18 13.59 -20.94
CA GLU A 254 53.11 14.49 -21.61
C GLU A 254 54.53 14.06 -21.21
N GLU A 255 55.29 13.61 -22.21
CA GLU A 255 56.71 13.28 -22.10
C GLU A 255 57.56 14.56 -22.05
N THR A 256 58.55 14.50 -21.14
CA THR A 256 59.96 14.94 -21.20
C THR A 256 60.45 15.82 -22.37
N PRO A 257 61.40 16.71 -22.09
CA PRO A 257 62.82 16.31 -22.12
C PRO A 257 63.60 16.57 -20.82
#